data_AF-A0A2T6L5G3-F1
#
_entry.id   AF-A0A2T6L5G3-F1
#
_cell.length_a   1.000
_cell.length_b   1.000
_cell.length_c   1.000
_cell.angle_alpha   90.00
_cell.angle_beta   90.00
_cell.angle_gamma   90.00
#
_symmetry.space_group_name_H-M   'P 1'
#
loop_
_entity.id
_entity.type
_entity.pdbx_description
1 polymer ?
#
loop_
_entity_poly.entity_id
_entity_poly.type
_entity_poly.pdbx_seq_one_letter_code
_entity_poly.pdbx_strand_id
1 'polypeptide(L)'
;MREADAARQAGVDVAVVDHDAILAGDVRAAVRRVPPSDGGQTAWYRGWMLPSDAYSRLATELSARGVRLLTGPTAYRAAHELPGWYGRFADLTPASVWSPWAAGRTPTSADVGPLIKPLCDGGPGVVKDYVKSRKHEWHEACFVPDLADTAAATRVIARMVELQGDDLTGGIVVRAFESFVPDDAGRTLEARIWWVEGSAVLITPHPDAPSGTTVEVPTEVRDAVGTSVHTLGAPFVTTDLALRSDGVWRVIEVGDGQVSDLPATQDPAPLMRALAAADLVTPDLDSAGSRVP
;
A
#
# COMPACT_ATOMS: atom_id res chain seq x y z
N MET A 1 -4.96 20.47 2.33
CA MET A 1 -5.74 21.48 3.10
C MET A 1 -7.05 20.89 3.61
N ARG A 2 -7.93 20.33 2.75
CA ARG A 2 -9.22 19.72 3.18
C ARG A 2 -9.11 18.68 4.31
N GLU A 3 -8.24 17.67 4.17
CA GLU A 3 -8.09 16.64 5.22
C GLU A 3 -7.58 17.23 6.54
N ALA A 4 -6.59 18.14 6.49
CA ALA A 4 -6.08 18.82 7.67
C ALA A 4 -7.16 19.68 8.35
N ASP A 5 -8.03 20.34 7.59
CA ASP A 5 -9.13 21.12 8.15
C ASP A 5 -10.20 20.23 8.78
N ALA A 6 -10.52 19.08 8.15
CA ALA A 6 -11.43 18.09 8.70
C ALA A 6 -10.87 17.41 9.96
N ALA A 7 -9.55 17.15 10.03
CA ALA A 7 -8.89 16.66 11.23
C ALA A 7 -9.00 17.66 12.39
N ARG A 8 -8.77 18.96 12.13
CA ARG A 8 -8.97 20.01 13.15
C ARG A 8 -10.42 20.10 13.62
N GLN A 9 -11.38 19.99 12.71
CA GLN A 9 -12.81 19.96 13.06
C GLN A 9 -13.18 18.72 13.88
N ALA A 10 -12.47 17.61 13.70
CA ALA A 10 -12.59 16.41 14.54
C ALA A 10 -11.83 16.52 15.88
N GLY A 11 -11.22 17.67 16.19
CA GLY A 11 -10.50 17.90 17.44
C GLY A 11 -9.06 17.38 17.45
N VAL A 12 -8.49 17.05 16.28
CA VAL A 12 -7.11 16.57 16.15
C VAL A 12 -6.16 17.74 15.88
N ASP A 13 -5.10 17.84 16.67
CA ASP A 13 -4.00 18.76 16.42
C ASP A 13 -3.23 18.34 15.15
N VAL A 14 -2.93 19.32 14.29
CA VAL A 14 -2.23 19.07 13.01
C VAL A 14 -0.89 19.78 13.00
N ALA A 15 0.18 19.00 12.86
CA ALA A 15 1.52 19.47 12.54
C ALA A 15 1.91 19.05 11.12
N VAL A 16 2.88 19.77 10.54
CA VAL A 16 3.42 19.45 9.20
C VAL A 16 4.86 18.98 9.33
N VAL A 17 5.21 17.97 8.54
CA VAL A 17 6.60 17.50 8.37
C VAL A 17 7.09 17.85 6.97
N ASP A 18 8.39 18.12 6.85
CA ASP A 18 9.03 18.42 5.57
C ASP A 18 9.45 17.10 4.88
N HIS A 19 8.71 16.70 3.85
CA HIS A 19 8.92 15.40 3.16
C HIS A 19 10.28 15.35 2.46
N ASP A 20 10.68 16.44 1.79
CA ASP A 20 11.96 16.52 1.10
C ASP A 20 13.13 16.38 2.08
N ALA A 21 13.03 17.00 3.26
CA ALA A 21 14.04 16.84 4.30
C ALA A 21 14.10 15.40 4.85
N ILE A 22 12.97 14.68 4.95
CA ILE A 22 12.96 13.25 5.33
C ILE A 22 13.71 12.42 4.28
N LEU A 23 13.42 12.65 2.99
CA LEU A 23 14.07 11.94 1.90
C LEU A 23 15.57 12.26 1.80
N ALA A 24 15.95 13.50 2.05
CA ALA A 24 17.36 13.92 2.13
C ALA A 24 18.09 13.41 3.39
N GLY A 25 17.37 12.80 4.34
CA GLY A 25 17.93 12.26 5.58
C GLY A 25 18.06 13.26 6.74
N ASP A 26 17.68 14.53 6.55
CA ASP A 26 17.63 15.55 7.61
C ASP A 26 16.29 15.51 8.37
N VAL A 27 16.02 14.35 8.99
CA VAL A 27 14.74 14.09 9.66
C VAL A 27 14.52 15.04 10.84
N ARG A 28 15.59 15.46 11.54
CA ARG A 28 15.50 16.43 12.63
C ARG A 28 14.97 17.78 12.16
N ALA A 29 15.46 18.29 11.02
CA ALA A 29 14.90 19.51 10.43
C ALA A 29 13.47 19.28 9.92
N ALA A 30 13.16 18.08 9.46
CA ALA A 30 11.86 17.75 8.91
C ALA A 30 10.72 17.84 9.92
N VAL A 31 10.96 17.37 11.15
CA VAL A 31 9.95 17.36 12.22
C VAL A 31 9.98 18.63 13.08
N ARG A 32 10.73 19.67 12.70
CA ARG A 32 10.92 20.88 13.55
C ARG A 32 9.62 21.57 13.97
N ARG A 33 8.56 21.42 13.19
CA ARG A 33 7.22 21.99 13.42
C ARG A 33 6.30 21.08 14.24
N VAL A 34 6.75 19.87 14.60
CA VAL A 34 6.04 18.97 15.50
C VAL A 34 6.43 19.34 16.94
N PRO A 35 5.48 19.78 17.78
CA PRO A 35 5.75 20.09 19.18
C PRO A 35 6.28 18.87 19.93
N PRO A 36 7.25 19.04 20.85
CA PRO A 36 7.65 17.95 21.74
C PRO A 36 6.52 17.63 22.74
N SER A 37 6.47 16.38 23.18
CA SER A 37 5.57 15.85 24.19
C SER A 37 6.37 15.18 25.32
N ASP A 38 5.74 15.01 26.48
CA ASP A 38 6.25 14.24 27.62
C ASP A 38 6.21 12.71 27.43
N GLY A 39 5.87 12.24 26.22
CA GLY A 39 5.86 10.82 25.86
C GLY A 39 4.47 10.20 25.78
N GLY A 40 3.41 10.96 26.11
CA GLY A 40 2.02 10.49 26.04
C GLY A 40 1.35 10.68 24.68
N GLN A 41 1.95 11.42 23.74
CA GLN A 41 1.28 11.80 22.50
C GLN A 41 1.46 10.76 21.39
N THR A 42 0.37 10.46 20.70
CA THR A 42 0.37 9.64 19.50
C THR A 42 0.02 10.46 18.26
N ALA A 43 0.47 10.01 17.09
CA ALA A 43 0.20 10.68 15.82
C ALA A 43 -0.06 9.69 14.68
N TRP A 44 -0.92 10.10 13.75
CA TRP A 44 -1.03 9.51 12.43
C TRP A 44 -0.09 10.25 11.47
N TYR A 45 0.61 9.52 10.61
CA TYR A 45 1.18 10.13 9.42
C TYR A 45 0.08 10.21 8.34
N ARG A 46 -0.02 11.34 7.64
CA ARG A 46 -0.84 11.52 6.44
C ARG A 46 -0.06 12.36 5.46
N GLY A 47 0.30 11.80 4.32
CA GLY A 47 1.19 12.47 3.37
C GLY A 47 1.62 11.59 2.22
N TRP A 48 2.77 11.91 1.65
CA TRP A 48 3.32 11.19 0.50
C TRP A 48 4.01 9.90 0.93
N MET A 49 4.13 8.97 -0.03
CA MET A 49 4.90 7.75 0.17
C MET A 49 6.33 8.05 0.66
N LEU A 50 6.81 7.24 1.60
CA LEU A 50 8.18 7.27 2.09
C LEU A 50 8.80 5.88 1.91
N PRO A 51 10.06 5.78 1.48
CA PRO A 51 10.81 4.52 1.61
C PRO A 51 10.76 4.00 3.05
N SER A 52 10.64 2.68 3.24
CA SER A 52 10.48 2.06 4.57
C SER A 52 11.59 2.43 5.57
N ASP A 53 12.81 2.63 5.09
CA ASP A 53 13.94 3.10 5.90
C ASP A 53 13.78 4.57 6.31
N ALA A 54 13.31 5.43 5.40
CA ALA A 54 13.00 6.82 5.67
C ALA A 54 11.85 6.96 6.69
N TYR A 55 10.80 6.14 6.55
CA TYR A 55 9.71 6.06 7.52
C TYR A 55 10.21 5.60 8.90
N SER A 56 11.12 4.63 8.96
CA SER A 56 11.74 4.17 10.21
C SER A 56 12.54 5.29 10.90
N ARG A 57 13.29 6.09 10.14
CA ARG A 57 14.00 7.27 10.67
C ARG A 57 13.02 8.34 11.18
N LEU A 58 11.95 8.61 10.44
CA LEU A 58 10.87 9.50 10.87
C LEU A 58 10.28 9.08 12.21
N ALA A 59 9.90 7.80 12.34
CA ALA A 59 9.34 7.24 13.57
C ALA A 59 10.31 7.39 14.76
N THR A 60 11.60 7.15 14.54
CA THR A 60 12.64 7.28 15.55
C THR A 60 12.79 8.73 16.04
N GLU A 61 12.85 9.69 15.12
CA GLU A 61 13.01 11.11 15.48
C GLU A 61 11.75 11.68 16.16
N LEU A 62 10.54 11.25 15.75
CA LEU A 62 9.30 11.61 16.45
C LEU A 62 9.26 11.01 17.86
N SER A 63 9.67 9.76 18.01
CA SER A 63 9.74 9.10 19.33
C SER A 63 10.72 9.81 20.26
N ALA A 64 11.87 10.27 19.75
CA ALA A 64 12.82 11.10 20.51
C ALA A 64 12.23 12.45 20.95
N ARG A 65 11.15 12.91 20.31
CA ARG A 65 10.36 14.09 20.71
C ARG A 65 9.16 13.76 21.60
N GLY A 66 9.01 12.51 22.03
CA GLY A 66 7.88 12.05 22.84
C GLY A 66 6.58 11.84 22.04
N VAL A 67 6.65 11.74 20.71
CA VAL A 67 5.49 11.50 19.84
C VAL A 67 5.62 10.12 19.18
N ARG A 68 4.68 9.22 19.43
CA ARG A 68 4.66 7.87 18.84
C ARG A 68 3.75 7.81 17.62
N LEU A 69 4.25 7.30 16.49
CA LEU A 69 3.38 6.99 15.35
C LEU A 69 2.48 5.80 15.67
N LEU A 70 1.19 5.94 15.40
CA LEU A 70 0.20 4.87 15.59
C LEU A 70 0.46 3.72 14.62
N THR A 71 0.75 4.03 13.36
CA THR A 71 1.36 3.07 12.44
C THR A 71 2.87 3.04 12.67
N GLY A 72 3.36 2.04 13.41
CA GLY A 72 4.80 1.85 13.59
C GLY A 72 5.49 1.40 12.29
N PRO A 73 6.85 1.47 12.21
CA PRO A 73 7.59 1.08 11.00
C PRO A 73 7.29 -0.34 10.50
N THR A 74 7.11 -1.30 11.41
CA THR A 74 6.76 -2.68 11.06
C THR A 74 5.37 -2.75 10.43
N ALA A 75 4.37 -2.06 11.00
CA ALA A 75 3.01 -2.04 10.47
C ALA A 75 2.94 -1.29 9.13
N TYR A 76 3.69 -0.18 9.00
CA TYR A 76 3.85 0.54 7.74
C TYR A 76 4.33 -0.41 6.66
N ARG A 77 5.50 -1.04 6.85
CA ARG A 77 6.06 -1.96 5.87
C ARG A 77 5.14 -3.15 5.57
N ALA A 78 4.52 -3.72 6.61
CA ALA A 78 3.64 -4.89 6.46
C ALA A 78 2.42 -4.60 5.58
N ALA A 79 1.80 -3.43 5.72
CA ALA A 79 0.65 -3.02 4.92
C ALA A 79 1.02 -2.34 3.59
N HIS A 80 2.20 -1.72 3.51
CA HIS A 80 2.62 -0.92 2.37
C HIS A 80 3.33 -1.75 1.29
N GLU A 81 4.16 -2.74 1.66
CA GLU A 81 4.92 -3.56 0.71
C GLU A 81 4.26 -4.95 0.53
N LEU A 82 4.13 -5.40 -0.72
CA LEU A 82 3.47 -6.67 -1.08
C LEU A 82 3.89 -7.88 -0.24
N PRO A 83 5.19 -8.15 0.02
CA PRO A 83 5.58 -9.31 0.82
C PRO A 83 5.04 -9.30 2.25
N GLY A 84 4.72 -8.12 2.79
CA GLY A 84 4.19 -7.95 4.13
C GLY A 84 2.74 -8.40 4.29
N TRP A 85 1.92 -8.17 3.26
CA TRP A 85 0.49 -8.45 3.32
C TRP A 85 0.06 -9.66 2.48
N TYR A 86 0.75 -10.00 1.38
CA TYR A 86 0.29 -11.00 0.40
C TYR A 86 -0.20 -12.30 1.03
N GLY A 87 0.55 -12.86 1.99
CA GLY A 87 0.20 -14.13 2.60
C GLY A 87 -1.14 -14.15 3.35
N ARG A 88 -1.66 -12.98 3.77
CA ARG A 88 -2.97 -12.87 4.46
C ARG A 88 -4.11 -12.71 3.47
N PHE A 89 -3.81 -12.30 2.24
CA PHE A 89 -4.78 -12.04 1.18
C PHE A 89 -4.65 -13.01 0.01
N ALA A 90 -3.86 -14.09 0.14
CA ALA A 90 -3.50 -14.98 -0.97
C ALA A 90 -4.73 -15.57 -1.69
N ASP A 91 -5.80 -15.87 -0.95
CA ASP A 91 -7.07 -16.38 -1.51
C ASP A 91 -7.95 -15.29 -2.12
N LEU A 92 -7.64 -14.01 -1.88
CA LEU A 92 -8.42 -12.85 -2.30
C LEU A 92 -7.72 -12.02 -3.38
N THR A 93 -6.42 -12.21 -3.61
CA THR A 93 -5.60 -11.40 -4.55
C THR A 93 -5.06 -12.26 -5.70
N PRO A 94 -4.79 -11.72 -6.90
CA PRO A 94 -4.19 -12.50 -7.98
C PRO A 94 -2.86 -13.13 -7.58
N ALA A 95 -2.64 -14.37 -8.01
CA ALA A 95 -1.44 -15.14 -7.66
C ALA A 95 -0.18 -14.34 -8.03
N SER A 96 0.72 -14.15 -7.06
CA SER A 96 1.91 -13.33 -7.22
C SER A 96 3.15 -14.06 -6.71
N VAL A 97 4.27 -13.86 -7.40
CA VAL A 97 5.61 -14.32 -7.04
C VAL A 97 6.53 -13.12 -7.03
N TRP A 98 7.45 -13.06 -6.08
CA TRP A 98 8.33 -11.90 -5.94
C TRP A 98 9.74 -12.29 -5.53
N SER A 99 10.68 -11.38 -5.78
CA SER A 99 12.06 -11.46 -5.31
C SER A 99 12.54 -10.07 -4.90
N PRO A 100 13.29 -9.95 -3.81
CA PRO A 100 14.03 -8.72 -3.51
C PRO A 100 14.91 -8.32 -4.70
N TRP A 101 15.00 -7.02 -4.94
CA TRP A 101 15.79 -6.47 -6.04
C TRP A 101 16.29 -5.08 -5.69
N ALA A 102 17.54 -4.79 -6.06
CA ALA A 102 18.13 -3.47 -5.87
C ALA A 102 18.18 -2.72 -7.20
N ALA A 103 18.05 -1.39 -7.14
CA ALA A 103 18.25 -0.51 -8.28
C ALA A 103 19.64 -0.70 -8.91
N GLY A 104 19.77 -0.33 -10.18
CA GLY A 104 21.05 -0.34 -10.90
C GLY A 104 21.52 -1.71 -11.42
N ARG A 105 20.86 -2.81 -11.07
CA ARG A 105 21.12 -4.14 -11.69
C ARG A 105 20.02 -4.51 -12.67
N THR A 106 20.38 -4.74 -13.93
CA THR A 106 19.45 -5.25 -14.95
C THR A 106 19.14 -6.73 -14.72
N PRO A 107 17.87 -7.14 -14.62
CA PRO A 107 17.45 -8.53 -14.54
C PRO A 107 17.84 -9.35 -15.77
N THR A 108 18.29 -10.59 -15.56
CA THR A 108 18.55 -11.57 -16.62
C THR A 108 17.47 -12.65 -16.64
N SER A 109 17.45 -13.48 -17.68
CA SER A 109 16.52 -14.62 -17.74
C SER A 109 16.73 -15.65 -16.63
N ALA A 110 17.95 -15.75 -16.08
CA ALA A 110 18.22 -16.62 -14.93
C ALA A 110 17.57 -16.08 -13.65
N ASP A 111 17.46 -14.75 -13.51
CA ASP A 111 16.75 -14.11 -12.40
C ASP A 111 15.22 -14.19 -12.58
N VAL A 112 14.74 -14.06 -13.82
CA VAL A 112 13.30 -13.98 -14.16
C VAL A 112 12.62 -15.33 -14.22
N GLY A 113 13.31 -16.38 -14.70
CA GLY A 113 12.75 -17.73 -14.81
C GLY A 113 12.09 -18.23 -13.52
N PRO A 114 12.72 -18.10 -12.34
CA PRO A 114 12.12 -18.47 -11.06
C PRO A 114 10.85 -17.69 -10.69
N LEU A 115 10.74 -16.42 -11.10
CA LEU A 115 9.57 -15.57 -10.81
C LEU A 115 8.35 -15.96 -11.65
N ILE A 116 8.56 -16.33 -12.91
CA ILE A 116 7.46 -16.62 -13.85
C ILE A 116 7.05 -18.10 -13.82
N LYS A 117 7.96 -19.02 -13.48
CA LYS A 117 7.72 -20.47 -13.51
C LYS A 117 6.48 -20.92 -12.72
N PRO A 118 6.17 -20.39 -11.52
CA PRO A 118 4.96 -20.80 -10.80
C PRO A 118 3.66 -20.33 -11.46
N LEU A 119 3.74 -19.42 -12.44
CA LEU A 119 2.62 -18.75 -13.07
C LEU A 119 2.51 -19.03 -14.59
N CYS A 120 3.48 -19.74 -15.18
CA CYS A 120 3.65 -19.81 -16.64
C CYS A 120 2.49 -20.52 -17.36
N ASP A 121 1.77 -21.41 -16.68
CA ASP A 121 0.59 -22.08 -17.24
C ASP A 121 -0.68 -21.20 -17.18
N GLY A 122 -0.60 -20.04 -16.50
CA GLY A 122 -1.71 -19.11 -16.30
C GLY A 122 -1.87 -18.05 -17.41
N GLY A 123 -0.99 -18.04 -18.41
CA GLY A 123 -1.01 -17.07 -19.51
C GLY A 123 -0.36 -15.73 -19.16
N PRO A 124 -1.03 -14.58 -19.40
CA PRO A 124 -0.43 -13.26 -19.21
C PRO A 124 -0.12 -12.92 -17.74
N GLY A 125 0.78 -11.96 -17.55
CA GLY A 125 1.16 -11.44 -16.24
C GLY A 125 1.32 -9.92 -16.21
N VAL A 126 1.28 -9.38 -14.99
CA VAL A 126 1.61 -7.98 -14.68
C VAL A 126 2.86 -7.96 -13.81
N VAL A 127 3.73 -6.99 -14.05
CA VAL A 127 4.96 -6.77 -13.29
C VAL A 127 4.91 -5.44 -12.58
N LYS A 128 5.35 -5.43 -11.33
CA LYS A 128 5.41 -4.23 -10.48
C LYS A 128 6.57 -4.33 -9.50
N ASP A 129 6.88 -3.24 -8.80
CA ASP A 129 7.70 -3.34 -7.58
C ASP A 129 6.81 -3.70 -6.37
N TYR A 130 7.33 -3.67 -5.14
CA TYR A 130 6.54 -4.05 -3.97
C TYR A 130 5.33 -3.14 -3.70
N VAL A 131 5.25 -1.97 -4.33
CA VAL A 131 4.22 -0.96 -4.09
C VAL A 131 3.54 -0.53 -5.39
N LYS A 132 4.29 -0.11 -6.41
CA LYS A 132 3.79 0.58 -7.60
C LYS A 132 4.17 -0.11 -8.91
N SER A 133 3.39 0.17 -9.96
CA SER A 133 3.60 -0.34 -11.31
C SER A 133 3.82 0.79 -12.32
N ARG A 134 4.25 0.44 -13.52
CA ARG A 134 4.44 1.34 -14.67
C ARG A 134 3.20 1.34 -15.58
N LYS A 135 2.04 1.67 -15.01
CA LYS A 135 0.74 1.54 -15.69
C LYS A 135 0.60 2.39 -16.97
N HIS A 136 1.35 3.49 -17.09
CA HIS A 136 1.35 4.33 -18.28
C HIS A 136 2.19 3.72 -19.41
N GLU A 137 3.18 2.90 -19.07
CA GLU A 137 4.02 2.15 -20.00
C GLU A 137 3.55 0.69 -20.13
N TRP A 138 2.23 0.49 -20.24
CA TRP A 138 1.57 -0.82 -20.09
C TRP A 138 2.26 -1.96 -20.84
N HIS A 139 2.43 -1.83 -22.16
CA HIS A 139 3.04 -2.90 -23.00
C HIS A 139 4.57 -2.95 -22.91
N GLU A 140 5.21 -1.91 -22.41
CA GLU A 140 6.67 -1.78 -22.38
C GLU A 140 7.27 -2.28 -21.06
N ALA A 141 6.58 -2.03 -19.94
CA ALA A 141 7.14 -2.18 -18.60
C ALA A 141 6.15 -2.66 -17.53
N CYS A 142 4.95 -3.13 -17.92
CA CYS A 142 3.93 -3.57 -16.96
C CYS A 142 3.32 -4.92 -17.33
N PHE A 143 2.96 -5.14 -18.60
CA PHE A 143 2.22 -6.31 -19.06
C PHE A 143 3.09 -7.28 -19.83
N VAL A 144 3.05 -8.55 -19.45
CA VAL A 144 3.67 -9.66 -20.14
C VAL A 144 2.56 -10.50 -20.79
N PRO A 145 2.45 -10.54 -22.13
CA PRO A 145 1.36 -11.26 -22.80
C PRO A 145 1.32 -12.77 -22.53
N ASP A 146 2.49 -13.37 -22.29
CA ASP A 146 2.62 -14.80 -22.01
C ASP A 146 3.83 -15.03 -21.08
N LEU A 147 3.55 -15.50 -19.87
CA LEU A 147 4.58 -15.82 -18.88
C LEU A 147 5.39 -17.09 -19.22
N ALA A 148 5.00 -17.86 -20.24
CA ALA A 148 5.83 -18.93 -20.79
C ALA A 148 6.98 -18.39 -21.66
N ASP A 149 6.83 -17.19 -22.25
CA ASP A 149 7.92 -16.52 -22.98
C ASP A 149 8.87 -15.81 -22.00
N THR A 150 9.85 -16.58 -21.50
CA THR A 150 10.87 -16.08 -20.58
C THR A 150 11.65 -14.89 -21.16
N ALA A 151 11.88 -14.85 -22.48
CA ALA A 151 12.63 -13.76 -23.10
C ALA A 151 11.79 -12.47 -23.13
N ALA A 152 10.50 -12.56 -23.46
CA ALA A 152 9.59 -11.42 -23.39
C ALA A 152 9.41 -10.93 -21.96
N ALA A 153 9.16 -11.83 -21.01
CA ALA A 153 9.06 -11.49 -19.60
C ALA A 153 10.32 -10.78 -19.10
N THR A 154 11.51 -11.28 -19.48
CA THR A 154 12.80 -10.66 -19.11
C THR A 154 12.89 -9.23 -19.65
N ARG A 155 12.50 -8.98 -20.91
CA ARG A 155 12.54 -7.63 -21.49
C ARG A 155 11.63 -6.65 -20.73
N VAL A 156 10.38 -7.04 -20.47
CA VAL A 156 9.41 -6.20 -19.76
C VAL A 156 9.86 -5.92 -18.32
N ILE A 157 10.32 -6.94 -17.59
CA ILE A 157 10.80 -6.81 -16.21
C ILE A 157 12.06 -5.95 -16.16
N ALA A 158 13.01 -6.14 -17.08
CA ALA A 158 14.21 -5.33 -17.14
C ALA A 158 13.89 -3.86 -17.42
N ARG A 159 12.94 -3.61 -18.32
CA ARG A 159 12.48 -2.26 -18.63
C ARG A 159 11.73 -1.61 -17.46
N MET A 160 10.93 -2.38 -16.72
CA MET A 160 10.31 -1.93 -15.48
C MET A 160 11.36 -1.49 -14.47
N VAL A 161 12.38 -2.33 -14.20
CA VAL A 161 13.46 -2.00 -13.26
C VAL A 161 14.27 -0.77 -13.70
N GLU A 162 14.56 -0.66 -15.00
CA GLU A 162 15.24 0.51 -15.56
C GLU A 162 14.42 1.79 -15.33
N LEU A 163 13.13 1.78 -15.65
CA LEU A 163 12.25 2.94 -15.48
C LEU A 163 12.02 3.27 -14.01
N GLN A 164 11.96 2.27 -13.13
CA GLN A 164 11.95 2.46 -11.68
C GLN A 164 13.20 3.20 -11.19
N GLY A 165 14.38 2.85 -11.69
CA GLY A 165 15.63 3.51 -11.31
C GLY A 165 15.82 3.52 -9.79
N ASP A 166 16.22 4.67 -9.24
CA ASP A 166 16.42 4.86 -7.80
C ASP A 166 15.10 4.81 -7.00
N ASP A 167 13.94 4.94 -7.66
CA ASP A 167 12.62 4.87 -7.06
C ASP A 167 12.06 3.43 -6.96
N LEU A 168 12.85 2.41 -7.27
CA LEU A 168 12.48 1.00 -7.13
C LEU A 168 12.22 0.64 -5.66
N THR A 169 10.98 0.27 -5.33
CA THR A 169 10.64 -0.12 -3.96
C THR A 169 10.80 -1.62 -3.76
N GLY A 170 11.87 -2.02 -3.08
CA GLY A 170 12.06 -3.33 -2.44
C GLY A 170 12.40 -4.52 -3.37
N GLY A 171 11.65 -4.73 -4.46
CA GLY A 171 11.90 -5.86 -5.33
C GLY A 171 11.01 -5.93 -6.57
N ILE A 172 11.05 -7.08 -7.25
CA ILE A 172 10.26 -7.36 -8.44
C ILE A 172 9.11 -8.29 -8.03
N VAL A 173 7.90 -7.96 -8.49
CA VAL A 173 6.72 -8.80 -8.40
C VAL A 173 6.27 -9.16 -9.80
N VAL A 174 5.98 -10.45 -10.01
CA VAL A 174 5.21 -10.95 -11.15
C VAL A 174 3.89 -11.47 -10.62
N ARG A 175 2.80 -11.02 -11.22
CA ARG A 175 1.44 -11.35 -10.83
C ARG A 175 0.68 -11.91 -12.02
N ALA A 176 -0.11 -12.96 -11.81
CA ALA A 176 -1.03 -13.48 -12.83
C ALA A 176 -2.02 -12.38 -13.25
N PHE A 177 -2.18 -12.18 -14.55
CA PHE A 177 -3.14 -11.20 -15.05
C PHE A 177 -4.56 -11.76 -14.98
N GLU A 178 -5.50 -10.95 -14.53
CA GLU A 178 -6.92 -11.27 -14.50
C GLU A 178 -7.71 -10.15 -15.18
N SER A 179 -8.79 -10.53 -15.87
CA SER A 179 -9.67 -9.58 -16.54
C SER A 179 -10.74 -9.08 -15.57
N PHE A 180 -10.90 -7.77 -15.45
CA PHE A 180 -11.88 -7.13 -14.59
C PHE A 180 -13.00 -6.46 -15.39
N VAL A 181 -14.12 -6.22 -14.73
CA VAL A 181 -15.26 -5.49 -15.30
C VAL A 181 -14.83 -4.04 -15.57
N PRO A 182 -14.88 -3.59 -16.84
CA PRO A 182 -14.55 -2.22 -17.17
C PRO A 182 -15.74 -1.27 -16.94
N ASP A 183 -15.45 0.00 -16.75
CA ASP A 183 -16.39 1.11 -16.90
C ASP A 183 -16.69 1.39 -18.39
N ASP A 184 -17.57 2.35 -18.65
CA ASP A 184 -17.97 2.76 -20.02
C ASP A 184 -16.78 3.25 -20.88
N ALA A 185 -15.66 3.60 -20.25
CA ALA A 185 -14.44 4.05 -20.91
C ALA A 185 -13.37 2.93 -21.02
N GLY A 186 -13.69 1.70 -20.63
CA GLY A 186 -12.78 0.55 -20.73
C GLY A 186 -11.80 0.41 -19.56
N ARG A 187 -11.92 1.20 -18.48
CA ARG A 187 -11.03 1.12 -17.31
C ARG A 187 -11.61 0.19 -16.26
N THR A 188 -10.76 -0.54 -15.56
CA THR A 188 -11.23 -1.34 -14.41
C THR A 188 -11.84 -0.42 -13.34
N LEU A 189 -13.07 -0.75 -12.91
CA LEU A 189 -13.70 -0.08 -11.80
C LEU A 189 -13.16 -0.65 -10.48
N GLU A 190 -12.55 0.21 -9.67
CA GLU A 190 -11.97 -0.17 -8.39
C GLU A 190 -12.70 0.52 -7.24
N ALA A 191 -13.01 -0.26 -6.20
CA ALA A 191 -13.52 0.22 -4.92
C ALA A 191 -12.40 0.22 -3.88
N ARG A 192 -12.21 1.34 -3.19
CA ARG A 192 -11.32 1.47 -2.04
C ARG A 192 -12.12 1.35 -0.75
N ILE A 193 -11.71 0.44 0.12
CA ILE A 193 -12.20 0.35 1.50
C ILE A 193 -11.12 0.87 2.44
N TRP A 194 -11.51 1.73 3.37
CA TRP A 194 -10.66 2.30 4.41
C TRP A 194 -10.95 1.59 5.73
N TRP A 195 -9.91 1.06 6.36
CA TRP A 195 -10.00 0.26 7.57
C TRP A 195 -9.23 0.93 8.70
N VAL A 196 -9.90 1.19 9.82
CA VAL A 196 -9.26 1.71 11.04
C VAL A 196 -9.51 0.68 12.13
N GLU A 197 -8.43 0.20 12.75
CA GLU A 197 -8.46 -0.86 13.77
C GLU A 197 -9.23 -2.12 13.31
N GLY A 198 -9.07 -2.47 12.03
CA GLY A 198 -9.74 -3.62 11.41
C GLY A 198 -11.21 -3.40 11.01
N SER A 199 -11.80 -2.24 11.31
CA SER A 199 -13.18 -1.91 10.94
C SER A 199 -13.26 -1.10 9.66
N ALA A 200 -14.14 -1.46 8.72
CA ALA A 200 -14.40 -0.66 7.53
C ALA A 200 -15.14 0.64 7.89
N VAL A 201 -14.47 1.78 7.75
CA VAL A 201 -15.01 3.10 8.15
C VAL A 201 -15.47 3.95 6.97
N LEU A 202 -15.00 3.65 5.76
CA LEU A 202 -15.36 4.35 4.54
C LEU A 202 -15.16 3.45 3.33
N ILE A 203 -16.06 3.56 2.35
CA ILE A 203 -15.94 2.91 1.03
C ILE A 203 -16.10 4.00 -0.03
N THR A 204 -15.16 4.07 -0.96
CA THR A 204 -15.16 5.05 -2.04
C THR A 204 -14.77 4.37 -3.34
N PRO A 205 -15.05 4.96 -4.51
CA PRO A 205 -14.30 4.63 -5.71
C PRO A 205 -12.81 4.88 -5.49
N HIS A 206 -11.95 4.22 -6.27
CA HIS A 206 -10.53 4.57 -6.35
C HIS A 206 -10.38 6.04 -6.79
N PRO A 207 -9.39 6.81 -6.28
CA PRO A 207 -9.22 8.23 -6.60
C PRO A 207 -9.08 8.56 -8.10
N ASP A 208 -8.56 7.62 -8.90
CA ASP A 208 -8.43 7.75 -10.35
C ASP A 208 -9.75 7.52 -11.11
N ALA A 209 -10.82 7.11 -10.41
CA ALA A 209 -12.13 6.93 -11.01
C ALA A 209 -12.72 8.30 -11.44
N PRO A 210 -13.55 8.33 -12.51
CA PRO A 210 -14.28 9.52 -12.89
C PRO A 210 -15.07 10.17 -11.76
N SER A 211 -15.25 11.48 -11.86
CA SER A 211 -16.17 12.19 -10.98
C SER A 211 -17.59 11.63 -11.14
N GLY A 212 -18.27 11.39 -10.02
CA GLY A 212 -19.62 10.83 -9.98
C GLY A 212 -19.68 9.30 -10.02
N THR A 213 -18.55 8.61 -10.14
CA THR A 213 -18.51 7.14 -9.99
C THR A 213 -19.01 6.75 -8.60
N THR A 214 -19.83 5.72 -8.55
CA THR A 214 -20.25 5.05 -7.31
C THR A 214 -19.77 3.60 -7.36
N VAL A 215 -19.50 3.05 -6.18
CA VAL A 215 -19.11 1.65 -6.02
C VAL A 215 -19.86 1.05 -4.84
N GLU A 216 -20.23 -0.21 -4.97
CA GLU A 216 -20.82 -0.99 -3.90
C GLU A 216 -20.06 -2.32 -3.81
N VAL A 217 -19.61 -2.66 -2.61
CA VAL A 217 -18.93 -3.93 -2.33
C VAL A 217 -19.85 -4.76 -1.44
N PRO A 218 -20.23 -5.99 -1.85
CA PRO A 218 -21.10 -6.86 -1.07
C PRO A 218 -20.58 -7.12 0.34
N THR A 219 -21.48 -7.29 1.30
CA THR A 219 -21.13 -7.47 2.72
C THR A 219 -20.21 -8.66 2.94
N GLU A 220 -20.50 -9.79 2.32
CA GLU A 220 -19.71 -11.01 2.40
C GLU A 220 -18.28 -10.83 1.89
N VAL A 221 -18.09 -9.98 0.88
CA VAL A 221 -16.75 -9.63 0.35
C VAL A 221 -16.02 -8.75 1.37
N ARG A 222 -16.72 -7.76 1.94
CA ARG A 222 -16.15 -6.90 2.99
C ARG A 222 -15.74 -7.71 4.22
N ASP A 223 -16.55 -8.68 4.65
CA ASP A 223 -16.25 -9.50 5.83
C ASP A 223 -15.02 -10.40 5.59
N ALA A 224 -14.89 -10.98 4.39
CA ALA A 224 -13.71 -11.78 4.02
C ALA A 224 -12.42 -10.94 3.98
N VAL A 225 -12.48 -9.74 3.37
CA VAL A 225 -11.36 -8.80 3.36
C VAL A 225 -11.04 -8.30 4.77
N GLY A 226 -12.06 -7.98 5.57
CA GLY A 226 -11.92 -7.53 6.96
C GLY A 226 -11.24 -8.56 7.85
N THR A 227 -11.50 -9.86 7.64
CA THR A 227 -10.79 -10.95 8.33
C THR A 227 -9.28 -10.92 8.02
N SER A 228 -8.93 -10.68 6.76
CA SER A 228 -7.53 -10.58 6.31
C SER A 228 -6.85 -9.32 6.86
N VAL A 229 -7.56 -8.18 6.88
CA VAL A 229 -7.09 -6.92 7.48
C VAL A 229 -6.88 -7.06 8.99
N HIS A 230 -7.81 -7.69 9.70
CA HIS A 230 -7.66 -7.96 11.13
C HIS A 230 -6.42 -8.83 11.41
N THR A 231 -6.18 -9.85 10.59
CA THR A 231 -5.01 -10.73 10.70
C THR A 231 -3.70 -10.01 10.34
N LEU A 232 -3.74 -9.02 9.43
CA LEU A 232 -2.59 -8.17 9.12
C LEU A 232 -2.18 -7.33 10.33
N GLY A 233 -3.14 -6.89 11.15
CA GLY A 233 -2.87 -6.21 12.42
C GLY A 233 -2.34 -4.78 12.29
N ALA A 234 -2.35 -4.21 11.08
CA ALA A 234 -2.00 -2.80 10.87
C ALA A 234 -3.19 -1.91 11.30
N PRO A 235 -2.93 -0.79 12.00
CA PRO A 235 -3.97 0.00 12.65
C PRO A 235 -4.77 0.87 11.66
N PHE A 236 -4.17 1.18 10.51
CA PHE A 236 -4.81 1.87 9.41
C PHE A 236 -4.40 1.19 8.10
N VAL A 237 -5.39 0.85 7.27
CA VAL A 237 -5.21 0.10 6.03
C VAL A 237 -6.18 0.62 4.97
N THR A 238 -5.77 0.59 3.71
CA THR A 238 -6.68 0.65 2.57
C THR A 238 -6.59 -0.64 1.77
N THR A 239 -7.72 -1.10 1.23
CA THR A 239 -7.75 -2.18 0.26
C THR A 239 -8.48 -1.72 -1.00
N ASP A 240 -7.85 -1.90 -2.15
CA ASP A 240 -8.46 -1.66 -3.45
C ASP A 240 -8.96 -2.97 -4.04
N LEU A 241 -10.22 -2.98 -4.44
CA LEU A 241 -10.92 -4.16 -4.91
C LEU A 241 -11.45 -3.92 -6.32
N ALA A 242 -11.33 -4.92 -7.19
CA ALA A 242 -11.95 -4.93 -8.50
C ALA A 242 -12.80 -6.20 -8.69
N LEU A 243 -13.90 -6.06 -9.44
CA LEU A 243 -14.76 -7.18 -9.81
C LEU A 243 -14.17 -7.88 -11.04
N ARG A 244 -13.75 -9.14 -10.89
CA ARG A 244 -13.28 -9.97 -12.01
C ARG A 244 -14.44 -10.24 -12.96
N SER A 245 -14.14 -10.46 -14.24
CA SER A 245 -15.14 -10.65 -15.30
C SER A 245 -16.12 -11.82 -15.08
N ASP A 246 -15.80 -12.74 -14.17
CA ASP A 246 -16.65 -13.86 -13.78
C ASP A 246 -17.42 -13.65 -12.46
N GLY A 247 -17.42 -12.42 -11.93
CA GLY A 247 -18.18 -12.04 -10.76
C GLY A 247 -17.45 -12.22 -9.43
N VAL A 248 -16.19 -12.67 -9.43
CA VAL A 248 -15.38 -12.79 -8.20
C VAL A 248 -14.67 -11.47 -7.90
N TRP A 249 -14.83 -10.95 -6.69
CA TRP A 249 -14.08 -9.78 -6.23
C TRP A 249 -12.64 -10.14 -5.88
N ARG A 250 -11.69 -9.29 -6.27
CA ARG A 250 -10.27 -9.45 -5.96
C ARG A 250 -9.70 -8.22 -5.31
N VAL A 251 -8.85 -8.42 -4.30
CA VAL A 251 -8.00 -7.38 -3.73
C VAL A 251 -6.82 -7.15 -4.68
N ILE A 252 -6.78 -5.97 -5.26
CA ILE A 252 -5.75 -5.52 -6.20
C ILE A 252 -4.54 -4.98 -5.45
N GLU A 253 -4.81 -4.19 -4.40
CA GLU A 253 -3.79 -3.55 -3.60
C GLU A 253 -4.20 -3.46 -2.13
N VAL A 254 -3.21 -3.57 -1.26
CA VAL A 254 -3.30 -3.24 0.16
C VAL A 254 -2.28 -2.13 0.40
N GLY A 255 -2.69 -1.09 1.11
CA GLY A 255 -1.84 0.01 1.53
C GLY A 255 -1.99 0.31 3.01
N ASP A 256 -1.04 1.00 3.60
CA ASP A 256 -1.02 1.39 5.02
C ASP A 256 -2.01 2.53 5.37
N GLY A 257 -2.83 2.95 4.41
CA GLY A 257 -3.82 4.01 4.55
C GLY A 257 -3.26 5.43 4.68
N GLN A 258 -2.02 5.61 5.16
CA GLN A 258 -1.44 6.93 5.45
C GLN A 258 -1.06 7.72 4.20
N VAL A 259 -0.88 7.04 3.07
CA VAL A 259 -0.44 7.65 1.80
C VAL A 259 -1.45 7.47 0.66
N SER A 260 -2.62 6.91 0.99
CA SER A 260 -3.73 6.76 0.07
C SER A 260 -4.50 8.07 -0.04
N ASP A 261 -4.93 8.42 -1.26
CA ASP A 261 -5.79 9.57 -1.49
C ASP A 261 -7.28 9.20 -1.42
N LEU A 262 -8.10 10.19 -1.09
CA LEU A 262 -9.55 10.18 -1.28
C LEU A 262 -9.90 10.76 -2.65
N PRO A 263 -11.00 10.35 -3.29
CA PRO A 263 -11.52 11.06 -4.45
C PRO A 263 -11.69 12.57 -4.17
N ALA A 264 -11.44 13.41 -5.17
CA ALA A 264 -11.42 14.86 -4.98
C ALA A 264 -12.72 15.44 -4.38
N THR A 265 -13.87 14.84 -4.69
CA THR A 265 -15.19 15.23 -4.22
C THR A 265 -15.61 14.54 -2.91
N GLN A 266 -14.87 13.55 -2.43
CA GLN A 266 -15.21 12.81 -1.22
C GLN A 266 -15.02 13.69 0.01
N ASP A 267 -16.03 13.72 0.91
CA ASP A 267 -15.92 14.33 2.22
C ASP A 267 -14.90 13.54 3.08
N PRO A 268 -13.81 14.16 3.56
CA PRO A 268 -12.83 13.49 4.41
C PRO A 268 -13.30 13.30 5.86
N ALA A 269 -14.36 13.99 6.30
CA ALA A 269 -14.75 14.04 7.69
C ALA A 269 -15.07 12.66 8.32
N PRO A 270 -15.73 11.69 7.63
CA PRO A 270 -15.92 10.34 8.17
C PRO A 270 -14.60 9.64 8.51
N LEU A 271 -13.62 9.70 7.60
CA LEU A 271 -12.30 9.10 7.82
C LEU A 271 -11.55 9.81 8.96
N MET A 272 -11.53 11.15 8.97
CA MET A 272 -10.83 11.91 10.00
C MET A 272 -11.43 11.69 11.39
N ARG A 273 -12.76 11.57 11.52
CA ARG A 273 -13.41 11.20 12.80
C ARG A 273 -13.03 9.79 13.24
N ALA A 274 -12.95 8.83 12.32
CA ALA A 274 -12.53 7.47 12.65
C ALA A 274 -11.07 7.44 13.16
N LEU A 275 -10.16 8.13 12.47
CA LEU A 275 -8.77 8.25 12.89
C LEU A 275 -8.61 8.98 14.23
N ALA A 276 -9.46 9.98 14.51
CA ALA A 276 -9.47 10.70 15.78
C ALA A 276 -10.00 9.86 16.96
N ALA A 277 -10.91 8.93 16.68
CA ALA A 277 -11.54 8.07 17.68
C ALA A 277 -10.77 6.76 17.93
N ALA A 278 -9.81 6.42 17.07
CA ALA A 278 -8.97 5.24 17.22
C ALA A 278 -8.16 5.34 18.54
N ASP A 279 -8.29 4.31 19.37
CA ASP A 279 -7.68 4.23 20.68
C ASP A 279 -6.83 2.97 20.72
N LEU A 280 -5.58 3.08 20.24
CA LEU A 280 -4.65 1.95 20.25
C LEU A 280 -4.25 1.62 21.69
N VAL A 281 -5.04 0.77 22.34
CA VAL A 281 -4.60 -0.03 23.49
C VAL A 281 -3.49 -0.94 22.96
N THR A 282 -2.24 -0.60 23.26
CA THR A 282 -1.10 -1.40 22.81
C THR A 282 -0.91 -2.61 23.75
N PRO A 283 -0.94 -3.85 23.25
CA PRO A 283 -0.19 -4.92 23.89
C PRO A 283 1.29 -4.70 23.59
N ASP A 284 2.12 -4.72 24.63
CA ASP A 284 3.58 -4.76 24.55
C ASP A 284 4.03 -5.98 23.72
N LEU A 285 4.34 -5.77 22.43
CA LEU A 285 4.88 -6.85 21.57
C LEU A 285 6.40 -7.01 21.68
N ASP A 286 7.06 -6.27 22.57
CA ASP A 286 8.51 -6.36 22.81
C ASP A 286 8.94 -7.52 23.74
N SER A 287 8.02 -8.45 24.11
CA SER A 287 8.34 -9.57 25.01
C SER A 287 8.45 -10.95 24.37
N ALA A 288 8.31 -11.10 23.05
CA ALA A 288 8.52 -12.39 22.37
C ALA A 288 10.02 -12.67 22.14
N GLY A 289 10.70 -12.98 23.24
CA GLY A 289 12.08 -13.48 23.23
C GLY A 289 12.23 -14.77 22.43
N SER A 290 13.27 -14.77 21.60
CA SER A 290 13.98 -15.92 21.04
C SER A 290 13.65 -17.28 21.68
N ARG A 291 12.95 -18.12 20.92
CA ARG A 291 13.12 -19.58 20.99
C ARG A 291 13.09 -20.15 19.57
N VAL A 292 14.28 -20.35 19.04
CA VAL A 292 14.55 -21.24 17.91
C VAL A 292 14.80 -22.63 18.50
N PRO A 293 14.20 -23.71 17.97
CA PRO A 293 14.85 -25.00 17.92
C PRO A 293 15.83 -25.07 16.73
#